data_AF-A0A1E4RN84-F1
#
_entry.id   AF-A0A1E4RN84-F1
#
_cell.length_a   1.000
_cell.length_b   1.000
_cell.length_c   1.000
_cell.angle_alpha   90.00
_cell.angle_beta   90.00
_cell.angle_gamma   90.00
#
_symmetry.space_group_name_H-M   'P 1'
#
loop_
_entity.id
_entity.type
_entity.pdbx_description
1 polymer ?
#
loop_
_entity_poly.entity_id
_entity_poly.type
_entity_poly.pdbx_seq_one_letter_code
_entity_poly.pdbx_strand_id
1 'polypeptide(L)'
;MFTARLILFYRCLHTSSALLKSKKSNKPILSLEEFLFRQRLLGIYRQLLRILVKTHERDDLIKFAREEFKINNKETDLNHRKYLLNLGLQRINDMMRVMGIKGPEF
;
A
#
# COMPACT_ATOMS: atom_id res chain seq x y z
N MET A 1 -17.44 -11.29 5.92
CA MET A 1 -16.09 -11.91 5.85
C MET A 1 -15.17 -11.07 4.96
N PHE A 2 -14.58 -9.99 5.47
CA PHE A 2 -13.73 -9.08 4.70
C PHE A 2 -12.25 -9.37 4.96
N THR A 3 -11.63 -10.15 4.07
CA THR A 3 -10.19 -10.45 4.13
C THR A 3 -9.37 -9.23 3.72
N ALA A 4 -9.11 -8.36 4.70
CA ALA A 4 -8.11 -7.29 4.67
C ALA A 4 -6.68 -7.87 4.77
N ARG A 5 -6.34 -8.79 3.85
CA ARG A 5 -5.05 -9.49 3.83
C ARG A 5 -3.88 -8.64 3.33
N LEU A 6 -4.10 -7.37 3.00
CA LEU A 6 -3.01 -6.40 2.81
C LEU A 6 -2.68 -5.58 4.09
N ILE A 7 -3.51 -5.65 5.14
CA ILE A 7 -3.30 -4.90 6.39
C ILE A 7 -2.54 -5.74 7.44
N LEU A 8 -2.50 -7.07 7.28
CA LEU A 8 -1.84 -7.97 8.23
C LEU A 8 -0.37 -8.31 7.91
N PHE A 9 0.35 -7.48 7.16
CA PHE A 9 1.82 -7.53 7.15
C PHE A 9 2.54 -6.26 7.60
N TYR A 10 1.83 -5.20 7.98
CA TYR A 10 2.50 -3.92 8.29
C TYR A 10 2.06 -3.27 9.61
N ARG A 11 1.72 -4.09 10.61
CA ARG A 11 1.55 -3.66 12.01
C ARG A 11 2.80 -3.83 12.87
N CYS A 12 4.00 -3.85 12.27
CA CYS A 12 5.26 -3.93 13.04
C CYS A 12 6.34 -3.02 12.44
N LEU A 13 6.06 -1.72 12.34
CA LEU A 13 7.09 -0.68 12.27
C LEU A 13 6.50 0.60 12.89
N HIS A 14 6.20 0.52 14.17
CA HIS A 14 6.16 1.66 15.08
C HIS A 14 6.50 1.13 16.48
N THR A 15 7.70 1.51 16.93
CA THR A 15 8.22 1.49 18.32
C THR A 15 7.48 0.62 19.34
N SER A 16 8.07 -0.51 19.72
CA SER A 16 7.72 -1.21 20.95
C SER A 16 8.92 -1.16 21.90
N SER A 17 8.92 -0.19 22.82
CA SER A 17 9.78 -0.15 24.00
C SER A 17 9.20 -0.97 25.16
N ALA A 18 8.52 -2.08 24.87
CA ALA A 18 7.97 -2.96 25.89
C ALA A 18 8.15 -4.44 25.49
N LEU A 19 9.21 -5.03 26.03
CA LEU A 19 9.40 -6.45 26.37
C LEU A 19 8.54 -7.48 25.60
N LEU A 20 9.02 -7.98 24.46
CA LEU A 20 8.46 -9.20 23.86
C LEU A 20 9.57 -10.12 23.34
N LYS A 21 9.82 -11.16 24.15
CA LYS A 21 10.44 -12.46 23.86
C LYS A 21 10.58 -12.75 22.36
N SER A 22 11.82 -12.82 21.90
CA SER A 22 12.20 -13.15 20.52
C SER A 22 11.61 -14.50 20.09
N LYS A 23 10.46 -14.48 19.42
CA LYS A 23 10.08 -15.59 18.53
C LYS A 23 11.03 -15.49 17.34
N LYS A 24 12.01 -16.41 17.25
CA LYS A 24 12.80 -16.64 16.03
C LYS A 24 11.83 -16.80 14.87
N SER A 25 11.58 -15.73 14.13
CA SER A 25 10.73 -15.78 12.97
C SER A 25 11.55 -16.40 11.86
N ASN A 26 11.21 -17.62 11.43
CA ASN A 26 11.75 -18.26 10.23
C ASN A 26 11.29 -17.53 8.94
N LYS A 27 11.07 -16.22 9.01
CA LYS A 27 10.70 -15.40 7.87
C LYS A 27 11.97 -15.16 7.06
N PRO A 28 11.96 -15.44 5.75
CA PRO A 28 13.12 -15.16 4.91
C PRO A 28 13.46 -13.67 5.03
N ILE A 29 14.75 -13.39 5.20
CA ILE A 29 15.27 -12.02 5.21
C ILE A 29 14.96 -11.42 3.84
N LEU A 30 14.25 -10.29 3.82
CA LEU A 30 13.91 -9.58 2.59
C LEU A 30 15.21 -9.04 1.97
N SER A 31 15.31 -9.05 0.64
CA SER A 31 16.37 -8.31 -0.03
C SER A 31 16.24 -6.81 0.25
N LEU A 32 17.34 -6.07 0.18
CA LEU A 32 17.32 -4.61 0.35
C LEU A 32 16.35 -3.94 -0.63
N GLU A 33 16.36 -4.41 -1.87
CA GLU A 33 15.49 -3.88 -2.93
C GLU A 33 14.00 -4.12 -2.63
N GLU A 34 13.66 -5.30 -2.14
CA GLU A 34 12.32 -5.65 -1.69
C GLU A 34 11.89 -4.77 -0.50
N PHE A 35 12.81 -4.51 0.44
CA PHE A 35 12.55 -3.64 1.58
C PHE A 35 12.24 -2.20 1.13
N LEU A 36 13.07 -1.63 0.27
CA LEU A 36 12.88 -0.28 -0.25
C LEU A 36 11.59 -0.16 -1.07
N PHE A 37 11.27 -1.18 -1.88
CA PHE A 37 10.02 -1.24 -2.63
C PHE A 37 8.79 -1.20 -1.71
N ARG A 38 8.77 -2.02 -0.66
CA ARG A 38 7.68 -2.02 0.33
C ARG A 38 7.54 -0.70 1.05
N GLN A 39 8.67 -0.10 1.45
CA GLN A 39 8.66 1.20 2.12
C GLN A 39 8.05 2.29 1.21
N ARG A 40 8.42 2.31 -0.08
CA ARG A 40 7.87 3.25 -1.06
C ARG A 40 6.37 3.04 -1.26
N LEU A 41 5.95 1.80 -1.46
CA LEU A 41 4.54 1.44 -1.65
C LEU A 41 3.69 1.90 -0.47
N LEU A 42 4.17 1.70 0.76
CA LEU A 42 3.48 2.18 1.97
C LEU A 42 3.40 3.70 2.04
N GLY A 43 4.45 4.41 1.64
CA GLY A 43 4.47 5.87 1.60
C GLY A 43 3.37 6.41 0.68
N ILE A 44 3.33 5.88 -0.55
CA ILE A 44 2.33 6.20 -1.57
C ILE A 44 0.92 5.92 -1.05
N TYR A 45 0.67 4.70 -0.56
CA TYR A 45 -0.66 4.31 -0.09
C TYR A 45 -1.16 5.22 1.05
N ARG A 46 -0.30 5.54 2.02
CA ARG A 46 -0.66 6.45 3.12
C ARG A 46 -0.93 7.87 2.62
N GLN A 47 -0.15 8.35 1.67
CA GLN A 47 -0.34 9.68 1.09
C GLN A 47 -1.66 9.77 0.32
N LEU A 48 -1.97 8.76 -0.50
CA LEU A 48 -3.24 8.63 -1.20
C LEU A 48 -4.42 8.65 -0.23
N LEU A 49 -4.41 7.81 0.80
CA LEU A 49 -5.50 7.78 1.79
C LEU A 49 -5.72 9.13 2.47
N ARG A 50 -4.65 9.86 2.79
CA ARG A 50 -4.76 11.21 3.40
C ARG A 50 -5.45 12.22 2.49
N ILE A 51 -5.31 12.07 1.17
CA ILE A 51 -5.99 12.91 0.18
C ILE A 51 -7.46 12.51 0.10
N LEU A 52 -7.72 11.21 -0.07
CA LEU A 52 -9.08 10.70 -0.26
C LEU A 52 -9.99 10.95 0.93
N VAL A 53 -9.48 10.89 2.17
CA VAL A 53 -10.28 11.17 3.39
C VAL A 53 -10.87 12.59 3.41
N LYS A 54 -10.27 13.55 2.69
CA LYS A 54 -10.73 14.94 2.64
C LYS A 54 -11.85 15.17 1.60
N THR A 55 -12.16 14.17 0.79
CA THR A 55 -13.16 14.27 -0.28
C THR A 55 -14.55 13.91 0.23
N HIS A 56 -15.58 14.37 -0.46
CA HIS A 56 -16.97 14.02 -0.14
C HIS A 56 -17.26 12.53 -0.38
N GLU A 57 -16.64 11.93 -1.41
CA GLU A 57 -16.82 10.52 -1.81
C GLU A 57 -15.81 9.57 -1.16
N ARG A 58 -15.26 9.94 0.00
CA ARG A 58 -14.13 9.25 0.64
C ARG A 58 -14.29 7.73 0.75
N ASP A 59 -15.50 7.24 1.04
CA ASP A 59 -15.72 5.82 1.33
C ASP A 59 -15.55 4.97 0.08
N ASP A 60 -16.10 5.42 -1.05
CA ASP A 60 -15.98 4.75 -2.34
C ASP A 60 -14.56 4.86 -2.91
N LEU A 61 -13.92 6.02 -2.76
CA LEU A 61 -12.54 6.22 -3.24
C LEU A 61 -11.53 5.42 -2.43
N ILE A 62 -11.69 5.35 -1.11
CA ILE A 62 -10.85 4.51 -0.26
C ILE A 62 -11.06 3.03 -0.60
N LYS A 63 -12.30 2.62 -0.91
CA LYS A 63 -12.60 1.25 -1.34
C LYS A 63 -11.91 0.93 -2.67
N PHE A 64 -12.05 1.80 -3.68
CA PHE A 64 -11.39 1.67 -4.97
C PHE A 64 -9.86 1.57 -4.80
N ALA A 65 -9.25 2.49 -4.04
CA ALA A 65 -7.82 2.46 -3.76
C ALA A 65 -7.38 1.17 -3.06
N ARG A 66 -8.18 0.63 -2.13
CA ARG A 66 -7.87 -0.66 -1.49
C ARG A 66 -7.93 -1.83 -2.46
N GLU A 67 -8.87 -1.81 -3.39
CA GLU A 67 -9.04 -2.86 -4.39
C GLU A 67 -7.86 -2.89 -5.36
N GLU A 68 -7.44 -1.73 -5.88
CA GLU A 68 -6.26 -1.61 -6.76
C GLU A 68 -4.99 -2.17 -6.10
N PHE A 69 -4.75 -1.86 -4.82
CA PHE A 69 -3.59 -2.39 -4.09
C PHE A 69 -3.73 -3.88 -3.71
N LYS A 70 -4.95 -4.44 -3.71
CA LYS A 70 -5.20 -5.84 -3.33
C LYS A 70 -4.99 -6.82 -4.49
N ILE A 71 -5.19 -6.38 -5.74
CA ILE A 71 -5.08 -7.21 -6.96
C ILE A 71 -3.69 -7.88 -7.06
N ASN A 72 -2.65 -7.26 -6.51
CA ASN A 72 -1.26 -7.68 -6.71
C ASN A 72 -0.69 -8.55 -5.58
N ASN A 73 -1.53 -9.07 -4.67
CA ASN A 73 -1.07 -9.73 -3.44
C ASN A 73 -0.46 -11.14 -3.64
N LYS A 74 -0.63 -11.75 -4.81
CA LYS A 74 -0.11 -13.10 -5.10
C LYS A 74 1.19 -13.09 -5.93
N GLU A 75 1.59 -11.92 -6.42
CA GLU A 75 2.78 -11.81 -7.27
C GLU A 75 4.06 -11.88 -6.44
N THR A 76 5.00 -12.72 -6.86
CA THR A 76 6.28 -12.90 -6.19
C THR A 76 7.40 -12.12 -6.86
N ASP A 77 7.33 -11.94 -8.19
CA ASP A 77 8.35 -11.21 -8.92
C ASP A 77 8.33 -9.71 -8.55
N LEU A 78 9.49 -9.18 -8.20
CA LEU A 78 9.65 -7.77 -7.85
C LEU A 78 9.46 -6.87 -9.07
N ASN A 79 9.93 -7.29 -10.25
CA ASN A 79 9.81 -6.49 -11.47
C ASN A 79 8.35 -6.40 -11.91
N HIS A 80 7.63 -7.53 -11.91
CA HIS A 80 6.20 -7.54 -12.17
C HIS A 80 5.41 -6.70 -11.15
N ARG A 81 5.74 -6.76 -9.86
CA ARG A 81 5.09 -5.91 -8.83
C ARG A 81 5.34 -4.42 -9.04
N LYS A 82 6.53 -4.01 -9.49
CA LYS A 82 6.81 -2.61 -9.85
C LYS A 82 5.97 -2.18 -11.05
N TYR A 83 5.87 -3.02 -12.07
CA TYR A 83 5.02 -2.77 -13.23
C TYR A 83 3.55 -2.59 -12.83
N LEU A 84 3.02 -3.52 -12.03
CA LEU A 84 1.63 -3.46 -11.56
C LEU A 84 1.37 -2.26 -10.64
N LEU A 85 2.36 -1.87 -9.82
CA LEU A 85 2.29 -0.65 -9.02
C LEU A 85 2.15 0.57 -9.93
N ASN A 86 3.01 0.71 -10.95
CA ASN A 86 2.94 1.84 -11.89
C ASN A 86 1.60 1.88 -12.64
N LEU A 87 1.09 0.72 -13.06
CA LEU A 87 -0.23 0.62 -13.70
C LEU A 87 -1.36 1.07 -12.77
N GLY A 88 -1.35 0.63 -11.51
CA GLY A 88 -2.32 1.06 -10.50
C GLY A 88 -2.22 2.56 -10.19
N LEU A 89 -1.00 3.10 -10.12
CA LEU A 89 -0.77 4.53 -9.93
C LEU A 89 -1.32 5.38 -11.08
N GLN A 90 -1.12 4.94 -12.32
CA GLN A 90 -1.71 5.61 -13.49
C GLN A 90 -3.24 5.67 -13.37
N ARG A 91 -3.91 4.56 -13.04
CA ARG A 91 -5.36 4.52 -12.84
C ARG A 91 -5.84 5.46 -11.72
N ILE A 92 -5.08 5.53 -10.63
CA ILE A 92 -5.38 6.43 -9.51
C ILE A 92 -5.21 7.90 -9.93
N ASN A 93 -4.13 8.22 -10.66
CA ASN A 93 -3.90 9.56 -11.19
C ASN A 93 -5.02 9.97 -12.17
N ASP A 94 -5.44 9.08 -13.06
CA ASP A 94 -6.55 9.32 -13.99
C ASP A 94 -7.88 9.54 -13.24
N MET A 95 -8.17 8.71 -12.25
CA MET A 95 -9.34 8.87 -11.37
C MET A 95 -9.33 10.23 -10.68
N MET A 96 -8.20 10.62 -10.07
CA MET A 96 -8.05 11.92 -9.40
C MET A 96 -8.26 13.09 -10.37
N ARG A 97 -7.75 13.00 -11.60
CA ARG A 97 -7.95 14.02 -12.64
C ARG A 97 -9.42 14.16 -13.02
N VAL A 98 -10.11 13.06 -13.27
CA VAL A 98 -11.54 13.05 -13.61
C VAL A 98 -12.40 13.65 -12.49
N MET A 99 -12.02 13.38 -11.24
CA MET A 99 -12.74 13.88 -10.05
C MET A 99 -12.31 15.29 -9.61
N GLY A 100 -11.37 15.93 -10.31
CA GLY A 100 -10.85 17.25 -9.94
C GLY A 100 -10.11 17.29 -8.60
N ILE A 101 -9.63 16.14 -8.10
CA ILE A 101 -8.92 16.03 -6.83
C ILE A 101 -7.48 16.50 -7.03
N LYS A 102 -7.11 17.61 -6.39
CA LYS A 102 -5.74 18.10 -6.39
C LYS A 102 -4.87 17.23 -5.47
N GLY A 103 -3.86 16.60 -6.04
CA GLY A 103 -2.89 15.79 -5.32
C GLY A 103 -1.55 15.69 -6.07
N PRO A 104 -0.52 15.13 -5.43
CA PRO A 104 0.73 14.81 -6.09
C PRO A 104 0.49 13.74 -7.15
N GLU A 105 1.20 13.83 -8.27
CA GLU A 105 1.29 12.71 -9.20
C GLU A 105 2.24 11.66 -8.62
N PHE A 106 1.76 10.42 -8.58
CA PHE A 106 2.49 9.28 -8.04
C PHE A 106 3.27 8.52 -9.11
#